data_AF-A0A447UZ56-F1
#
_entry.id   AF-A0A447UZ56-F1
#
_cell.length_a   1.000
_cell.length_b   1.000
_cell.length_c   1.000
_cell.angle_alpha   90.00
_cell.angle_beta   90.00
_cell.angle_gamma   90.00
#
_symmetry.space_group_name_H-M   'P 1'
#
loop_
_entity.id
_entity.type
_entity.pdbx_description
1 polymer ?
#
loop_
_entity_poly.entity_id
_entity_poly.type
_entity_poly.pdbx_seq_one_letter_code
_entity_poly.pdbx_strand_id
1 'polypeptide(L)'
;MKIPDTQVSALLVQKHQLEQSESQLGDLDAALEALNALQTDTDATLDEMILAMNGVLEHSGITFDENIHTTVSSEFSDYLESGLTPSSSSISKLSMIETIASTSDMDWDTYSQSVTHYAHKHNIDLSVDPFSALMSPTQRIALEKRIQEDFTLKTARCDKYDYMIAGTCGVIGGLIDIFLVGAPGEGKLTQLADNAVEGAVEKFATACGWKGGKNAQNPTKSAIGFLEDKFRVNYDHRYSSDVDGLFRMSTTNHHIKSLAHSPDLVGLFFSILDQFTSTAHFVADGKLVSVDTKTFELKGNNVVSKVFSGFVNWLGHLFSDVAGSSGAAGRGSGIPIPFFSLLQFINVGEFGQHRQSFATVAVQVFEKGYDLRHGLAMAIPVMITELLVRITWTVKQRYYHKKAWGECIPTANNPELRRMLLVAHGTLCLMDAGDAALRSGGDMIQFLLRTNLIGWVRFGTLAIKELHVWYKAGGIDAGAVDEYLDHELRRMLKAG
;
A
#
# COMPACT_ATOMS: atom_id res chain seq x y z
N MET A 1 1.85 20.85 29.51
CA MET A 1 0.53 20.35 29.97
C MET A 1 -0.30 20.15 28.70
N LYS A 2 -0.50 18.90 28.24
CA LYS A 2 -1.32 18.64 27.04
C LYS A 2 -2.75 19.02 27.39
N ILE A 3 -3.38 19.87 26.58
CA ILE A 3 -4.82 20.11 26.68
C ILE A 3 -5.48 18.75 26.41
N PRO A 4 -6.30 18.22 27.33
CA PRO A 4 -7.00 16.95 27.12
C PRO A 4 -7.86 17.06 25.87
N ASP A 5 -7.83 16.04 25.01
CA ASP A 5 -8.73 15.97 23.86
C ASP A 5 -10.18 15.89 24.39
N THR A 6 -11.01 16.81 23.93
CA THR A 6 -12.39 16.97 24.41
C THR A 6 -13.27 15.80 24.00
N GLN A 7 -12.97 15.16 22.86
CA GLN A 7 -13.66 13.95 22.40
C GLN A 7 -13.34 12.76 23.30
N VAL A 8 -12.07 12.60 23.66
CA VAL A 8 -11.61 11.59 24.60
C VAL A 8 -12.27 11.77 25.97
N SER A 9 -12.32 13.01 26.45
CA SER A 9 -12.92 13.34 27.74
C SER A 9 -14.42 12.99 27.76
N ALA A 10 -15.11 13.22 26.64
CA ALA A 10 -16.52 12.85 26.50
C ALA A 10 -16.74 11.33 26.55
N LEU A 11 -15.86 10.53 25.93
CA LEU A 11 -15.96 9.06 25.96
C LEU A 11 -15.77 8.49 27.37
N LEU A 12 -14.85 9.06 28.16
CA LEU A 12 -14.64 8.63 29.55
C LEU A 12 -15.87 8.92 30.43
N VAL A 13 -16.47 10.09 30.24
CA VAL A 13 -17.71 10.47 30.93
C VAL A 13 -18.88 9.57 30.51
N GLN A 14 -19.02 9.28 29.22
CA GLN A 14 -20.05 8.36 28.72
C GLN A 14 -19.89 6.94 29.28
N LYS A 15 -18.65 6.44 29.36
CA LYS A 15 -18.37 5.14 29.99
C LYS A 15 -18.83 5.14 31.45
N HIS A 16 -18.50 6.17 32.22
CA HIS A 16 -18.95 6.27 33.61
C HIS A 16 -20.48 6.34 33.73
N GLN A 17 -21.16 7.08 32.84
CA GLN A 17 -22.63 7.12 32.80
C GLN A 17 -23.24 5.74 32.51
N LEU A 18 -22.61 4.95 31.62
CA LEU A 18 -23.03 3.57 31.35
C LEU A 18 -22.83 2.67 32.57
N GLU A 19 -21.68 2.74 33.23
CA GLU A 19 -21.39 1.97 34.46
C GLU A 19 -22.38 2.31 35.59
N GLN A 20 -22.71 3.59 35.77
CA GLN A 20 -23.75 4.02 36.71
C GLN A 20 -25.13 3.45 36.34
N SER A 21 -25.47 3.43 35.04
CA SER A 21 -26.72 2.85 34.58
C SER A 21 -26.78 1.35 34.81
N GLU A 22 -25.70 0.62 34.58
CA GLU A 22 -25.62 -0.82 34.84
C GLU A 22 -25.75 -1.12 36.33
N SER A 23 -25.05 -0.36 37.19
CA SER A 23 -25.16 -0.50 38.64
C SER A 23 -26.59 -0.27 39.10
N GLN A 24 -27.24 0.77 38.59
CA GLN A 24 -28.61 1.10 38.97
C GLN A 24 -29.62 0.07 38.46
N LEU A 25 -29.39 -0.54 37.29
CA LEU A 25 -30.18 -1.68 36.83
C LEU A 25 -30.03 -2.89 37.77
N GLY A 26 -28.83 -3.13 38.29
CA GLY A 26 -28.59 -4.15 39.31
C GLY A 26 -29.33 -3.85 40.62
N ASP A 27 -29.29 -2.61 41.09
CA ASP A 27 -30.03 -2.18 42.29
C ASP A 27 -31.56 -2.30 42.11
N LEU A 28 -32.06 -2.00 40.90
CA LEU A 28 -33.46 -2.18 40.52
C LEU A 28 -33.88 -3.66 40.58
N ASP A 29 -33.05 -4.54 40.04
CA ASP A 29 -33.29 -5.99 40.02
C ASP A 29 -33.33 -6.54 41.45
N ALA A 30 -32.36 -6.15 42.29
CA ALA A 30 -32.34 -6.51 43.71
C ALA A 30 -33.56 -5.97 44.49
N ALA A 31 -34.00 -4.75 44.19
CA ALA A 31 -35.20 -4.16 44.81
C ALA A 31 -36.48 -4.88 44.36
N LEU A 32 -36.57 -5.30 43.09
CA LEU A 32 -37.67 -6.09 42.56
C LEU A 32 -37.72 -7.48 43.19
N GLU A 33 -36.59 -8.15 43.35
CA GLU A 33 -36.51 -9.45 44.05
C GLU A 33 -36.98 -9.32 45.51
N ALA A 34 -36.54 -8.27 46.22
CA ALA A 34 -36.95 -8.01 47.60
C ALA A 34 -38.46 -7.72 47.72
N LEU A 35 -39.03 -6.96 46.79
CA LEU A 35 -40.47 -6.70 46.72
C LEU A 35 -41.29 -7.98 46.49
N ASN A 36 -40.83 -8.83 45.58
CA ASN A 36 -41.51 -10.09 45.28
C ASN A 36 -41.47 -11.05 46.48
N ALA A 37 -40.33 -11.10 47.20
CA ALA A 37 -40.22 -11.86 48.44
C ALA A 37 -41.16 -11.35 49.53
N LEU A 38 -41.27 -10.02 49.70
CA LEU A 38 -42.20 -9.41 50.67
C LEU A 38 -43.66 -9.73 50.32
N GLN A 39 -44.03 -9.68 49.04
CA GLN A 39 -45.37 -10.03 48.59
C GLN A 39 -45.70 -11.48 48.93
N THR A 40 -44.77 -12.40 48.65
CA THR A 40 -44.94 -13.83 48.95
C THR A 40 -45.13 -14.09 50.45
N ASP A 41 -44.37 -13.40 51.30
CA ASP A 41 -44.47 -13.50 52.77
C ASP A 41 -45.79 -12.92 53.30
N THR A 42 -46.23 -11.80 52.72
CA THR A 42 -47.52 -11.17 53.05
C THR A 42 -48.70 -12.05 52.68
N ASP A 43 -48.65 -12.68 51.49
CA ASP A 43 -49.68 -13.61 51.02
C ASP A 43 -49.76 -14.85 51.95
N ALA A 44 -48.62 -15.40 52.36
CA ALA A 44 -48.57 -16.50 53.32
C ALA A 44 -49.16 -16.11 54.69
N THR A 45 -48.86 -14.90 55.17
CA THR A 45 -49.40 -14.38 56.43
C THR A 45 -50.92 -14.17 56.35
N LEU A 46 -51.42 -13.67 55.22
CA LEU A 46 -52.85 -13.53 54.95
C LEU A 46 -53.57 -14.88 54.98
N ASP A 47 -53.00 -15.91 54.35
CA ASP A 47 -53.54 -17.27 54.39
C ASP A 47 -53.59 -17.84 55.81
N GLU A 48 -52.56 -17.61 56.63
CA GLU A 48 -52.57 -17.99 58.06
C GLU A 48 -53.64 -17.25 58.85
N MET A 49 -53.82 -15.95 58.61
CA MET A 49 -54.86 -15.15 59.26
C MET A 49 -56.27 -15.60 58.86
N ILE A 50 -56.48 -15.94 57.59
CA ILE A 50 -57.76 -16.50 57.09
C ILE A 50 -58.03 -17.85 57.77
N LEU A 51 -57.03 -18.72 57.88
CA LEU A 51 -57.12 -20.00 58.60
C LEU A 51 -57.46 -19.81 60.07
N ALA A 52 -56.77 -18.89 60.76
CA ALA A 52 -57.03 -18.58 62.15
C ALA A 52 -58.44 -17.99 62.36
N MET A 53 -58.88 -17.10 61.48
CA MET A 53 -60.22 -16.52 61.49
C MET A 53 -61.29 -17.59 61.30
N ASN A 54 -61.12 -18.48 60.30
CA ASN A 54 -62.02 -19.61 60.08
C ASN A 54 -62.10 -20.52 61.31
N GLY A 55 -60.97 -20.82 61.97
CA GLY A 55 -60.96 -21.61 63.20
C GLY A 55 -61.69 -20.95 64.38
N VAL A 56 -61.56 -19.63 64.54
CA VAL A 56 -62.28 -18.88 65.59
C VAL A 56 -63.80 -18.81 65.31
N LEU A 57 -64.19 -18.64 64.04
CA LEU A 57 -65.58 -18.62 63.61
C LEU A 57 -66.26 -19.99 63.84
N GLU A 58 -65.56 -21.08 63.52
CA GLU A 58 -66.04 -22.45 63.71
C GLU A 58 -66.21 -22.79 65.20
N HIS A 59 -65.34 -22.29 66.07
CA HIS A 59 -65.42 -22.49 67.52
C HIS A 59 -66.53 -21.66 68.20
N SER A 60 -66.93 -20.55 67.58
CA SER A 60 -67.95 -19.62 68.10
C SER A 60 -69.37 -19.94 67.63
N GLY A 61 -69.54 -20.96 66.76
CA GLY A 61 -70.85 -21.40 66.24
C GLY A 61 -71.50 -20.40 65.29
N ILE A 62 -70.72 -19.50 64.69
CA ILE A 62 -71.22 -18.43 63.81
C ILE A 62 -71.07 -18.89 62.35
N THR A 63 -72.19 -19.19 61.69
CA THR A 63 -72.26 -19.43 60.24
C THR A 63 -72.53 -18.12 59.51
N PHE A 64 -71.65 -17.75 58.58
CA PHE A 64 -71.90 -16.62 57.68
C PHE A 64 -72.95 -17.01 56.63
N ASP A 65 -74.01 -16.22 56.53
CA ASP A 65 -74.95 -16.22 55.40
C ASP A 65 -74.49 -15.14 54.41
N GLU A 66 -74.24 -15.51 53.15
CA GLU A 66 -73.75 -14.61 52.09
C GLU A 66 -74.73 -13.45 51.77
N ASN A 67 -75.93 -13.43 52.35
CA ASN A 67 -76.95 -12.40 52.08
C ASN A 67 -77.08 -11.30 53.16
N ILE A 68 -76.16 -11.21 54.13
CA ILE A 68 -76.23 -10.14 55.14
C ILE A 68 -75.34 -8.96 54.73
N HIS A 69 -75.96 -7.86 54.30
CA HIS A 69 -75.33 -6.54 54.28
C HIS A 69 -74.96 -6.13 55.71
N THR A 70 -73.74 -6.43 56.13
CA THR A 70 -73.19 -5.94 57.39
C THR A 70 -72.68 -4.52 57.17
N THR A 71 -73.44 -3.53 57.65
CA THR A 71 -72.89 -2.21 57.95
C THR A 71 -71.80 -2.38 59.01
N VAL A 72 -70.54 -2.21 58.62
CA VAL A 72 -69.40 -2.15 59.53
C VAL A 72 -69.67 -1.02 60.53
N SER A 73 -69.72 -1.35 61.81
CA SER A 73 -69.85 -0.34 62.88
C SER A 73 -68.65 0.62 62.81
N SER A 74 -68.89 1.92 62.95
CA SER A 74 -67.84 2.95 62.94
C SER A 74 -66.74 2.70 64.00
N GLU A 75 -67.07 1.99 65.08
CA GLU A 75 -66.10 1.62 66.13
C GLU A 75 -65.09 0.54 65.68
N PHE A 76 -65.45 -0.30 64.71
CA PHE A 76 -64.55 -1.34 64.19
C PHE A 76 -63.57 -0.76 63.16
N SER A 77 -64.01 0.25 62.39
CA SER A 77 -63.15 1.01 61.48
C SER A 77 -62.07 1.80 62.23
N ASP A 78 -62.43 2.44 63.35
CA ASP A 78 -61.46 3.16 64.20
C ASP A 78 -60.43 2.22 64.85
N TYR A 79 -60.82 0.99 65.19
CA TYR A 79 -59.90 0.00 65.75
C TYR A 79 -58.90 -0.53 64.70
N LEU A 80 -59.36 -0.73 63.47
CA LEU A 80 -58.50 -1.11 62.33
C LEU A 80 -57.50 -0.01 61.96
N GLU A 81 -57.89 1.27 62.02
CA GLU A 81 -56.95 2.37 61.80
C GLU A 81 -55.93 2.54 62.94
N SER A 82 -56.30 2.22 64.19
CA SER A 82 -55.40 2.36 65.35
C SER A 82 -54.32 1.27 65.48
N GLY A 83 -54.55 0.10 64.88
CA GLY A 83 -53.69 -1.08 64.98
C GLY A 83 -52.74 -1.31 63.80
N LEU A 84 -52.87 -0.55 62.72
CA LEU A 84 -51.99 -0.62 61.55
C LEU A 84 -50.70 0.17 61.83
N THR A 85 -49.73 -0.47 62.48
CA THR A 85 -48.34 -0.05 62.27
C THR A 85 -48.00 -0.36 60.82
N PRO A 86 -47.71 0.63 59.96
CA PRO A 86 -47.24 0.33 58.62
C PRO A 86 -45.93 -0.44 58.79
N SER A 87 -45.91 -1.70 58.33
CA SER A 87 -44.68 -2.47 58.21
C SER A 87 -43.72 -1.62 57.38
N SER A 88 -42.69 -1.06 58.01
CA SER A 88 -41.69 -0.26 57.31
C SER A 88 -40.76 -1.22 56.58
N SER A 89 -41.18 -1.73 55.43
CA SER A 89 -40.25 -2.36 54.50
C SER A 89 -39.32 -1.28 53.96
N SER A 90 -38.05 -1.32 54.37
CA SER A 90 -37.01 -0.39 53.94
C SER A 90 -36.55 -0.72 52.52
N ILE A 91 -37.39 -0.41 51.53
CA ILE A 91 -36.97 -0.48 50.13
C ILE A 91 -36.07 0.74 49.88
N SER A 92 -34.82 0.49 49.47
CA SER A 92 -33.84 1.52 49.15
C SER A 92 -34.40 2.49 48.10
N LYS A 93 -34.36 3.79 48.40
CA LYS A 93 -34.77 4.84 47.43
C LYS A 93 -33.79 4.85 46.25
N LEU A 94 -34.32 4.61 45.05
CA LEU A 94 -33.57 4.75 43.79
C LEU A 94 -33.22 6.22 43.54
N SER A 95 -31.95 6.52 43.31
CA SER A 95 -31.47 7.84 42.87
C SER A 95 -31.70 8.01 41.36
N MET A 96 -31.73 9.24 40.84
CA MET A 96 -31.70 9.44 39.38
C MET A 96 -30.25 9.50 38.88
N ILE A 97 -29.98 8.88 37.73
CA ILE A 97 -28.69 9.00 37.03
C ILE A 97 -28.57 10.44 36.50
N GLU A 98 -27.44 11.06 36.80
CA GLU A 98 -27.12 12.38 36.26
C GLU A 98 -26.67 12.27 34.80
N THR A 99 -27.44 12.86 33.89
CA THR A 99 -27.15 12.90 32.45
C THR A 99 -26.65 14.28 32.03
N ILE A 100 -25.77 14.34 31.03
CA ILE A 100 -25.42 15.60 30.36
C ILE A 100 -26.55 15.90 29.36
N ALA A 101 -27.27 17.00 29.57
CA ALA A 101 -28.34 17.41 28.67
C ALA A 101 -27.75 17.94 27.34
N SER A 102 -28.06 17.28 26.22
CA SER A 102 -27.73 17.78 24.87
C SER A 102 -28.96 18.41 24.23
N THR A 103 -28.90 19.70 23.91
CA THR A 103 -29.93 20.39 23.08
C THR A 103 -29.43 20.50 21.64
N SER A 104 -30.35 20.59 20.66
CA SER A 104 -30.02 20.67 19.23
C SER A 104 -29.15 21.88 18.85
N ASP A 105 -29.16 22.91 19.69
CA ASP A 105 -28.52 24.21 19.44
C ASP A 105 -27.23 24.40 20.26
N MET A 106 -26.72 23.33 20.89
CA MET A 106 -25.55 23.39 21.77
C MET A 106 -24.24 23.44 20.96
N ASP A 107 -23.42 24.46 21.21
CA ASP A 107 -22.08 24.58 20.64
C ASP A 107 -21.08 23.62 21.30
N TRP A 108 -20.07 23.18 20.53
CA TRP A 108 -19.08 22.19 20.95
C TRP A 108 -18.31 22.61 22.21
N ASP A 109 -17.98 23.89 22.33
CA ASP A 109 -17.30 24.44 23.50
C ASP A 109 -18.17 24.36 24.76
N THR A 110 -19.48 24.56 24.61
CA THR A 110 -20.44 24.46 25.73
C THR A 110 -20.61 23.02 26.18
N TYR A 111 -20.69 22.08 25.24
CA TYR A 111 -20.72 20.65 25.52
C TYR A 111 -19.43 20.19 26.23
N SER A 112 -18.26 20.62 25.73
CA SER A 112 -16.96 20.31 26.33
C SER A 112 -16.83 20.80 27.78
N GLN A 113 -17.38 21.97 28.09
CA GLN A 113 -17.41 22.48 29.46
C GLN A 113 -18.30 21.63 30.37
N SER A 114 -19.44 21.16 29.85
CA SER A 114 -20.35 20.27 30.60
C SER A 114 -19.71 18.91 30.88
N VAL A 115 -18.99 18.34 29.92
CA VAL A 115 -18.18 17.12 30.10
C VAL A 115 -17.13 17.32 31.18
N THR A 116 -16.39 18.43 31.15
CA THR A 116 -15.36 18.73 32.14
C THR A 116 -15.94 18.92 33.54
N HIS A 117 -17.09 19.59 33.64
CA HIS A 117 -17.80 19.80 34.90
C HIS A 117 -18.27 18.48 35.51
N TYR A 118 -18.88 17.61 34.69
CA TYR A 118 -19.30 16.27 35.11
C TYR A 118 -18.10 15.44 35.58
N ALA A 119 -17.00 15.43 34.83
CA ALA A 119 -15.79 14.71 35.19
C ALA A 119 -15.21 15.18 36.54
N HIS A 120 -15.14 16.49 36.77
CA HIS A 120 -14.68 17.04 38.05
C HIS A 120 -15.62 16.67 39.21
N LYS A 121 -16.93 16.69 38.99
CA LYS A 121 -17.92 16.34 40.00
C LYS A 121 -17.82 14.87 40.44
N HIS A 122 -17.57 13.97 39.50
CA HIS A 122 -17.48 12.53 39.72
C HIS A 122 -16.03 12.02 39.90
N ASN A 123 -15.05 12.93 40.06
CA ASN A 123 -13.62 12.63 40.21
C ASN A 123 -13.04 11.73 39.09
N ILE A 124 -13.50 11.91 37.85
CA ILE A 124 -12.98 11.21 36.67
C ILE A 124 -11.69 11.91 36.24
N ASP A 125 -10.58 11.19 36.29
CA ASP A 125 -9.28 11.72 35.87
C ASP A 125 -9.17 11.78 34.34
N LEU A 126 -9.30 13.00 33.80
CA LEU A 126 -9.19 13.28 32.37
C LEU A 126 -7.73 13.34 31.86
N SER A 127 -6.74 13.20 32.74
CA SER A 127 -5.32 13.25 32.39
C SER A 127 -4.70 11.89 32.09
N VAL A 128 -5.43 10.81 32.40
CA VAL A 128 -5.02 9.41 32.18
C VAL A 128 -5.06 9.09 30.69
N ASP A 129 -4.19 8.16 30.26
CA ASP A 129 -4.24 7.62 28.91
C ASP A 129 -5.64 7.02 28.62
N PRO A 130 -6.42 7.58 27.68
CA PRO A 130 -7.77 7.14 27.41
C PRO A 130 -7.88 5.67 27.06
N PHE A 131 -6.90 5.09 26.38
CA PHE A 131 -6.94 3.67 26.05
C PHE A 131 -6.84 2.79 27.29
N SER A 132 -6.12 3.25 28.32
CA SER A 132 -6.01 2.52 29.59
C SER A 132 -7.30 2.55 30.41
N ALA A 133 -8.08 3.62 30.29
CA ALA A 133 -9.33 3.80 31.04
C ALA A 133 -10.55 3.28 30.26
N LEU A 134 -10.57 3.37 28.94
CA LEU A 134 -11.70 2.92 28.11
C LEU A 134 -11.66 1.43 27.80
N MET A 135 -10.47 0.84 27.62
CA MET A 135 -10.35 -0.56 27.22
C MET A 135 -10.16 -1.48 28.43
N SER A 136 -10.83 -2.62 28.41
CA SER A 136 -10.50 -3.72 29.32
C SER A 136 -9.07 -4.24 29.07
N PRO A 137 -8.42 -4.87 30.07
CA PRO A 137 -7.10 -5.47 29.88
C PRO A 137 -7.06 -6.43 28.68
N THR A 138 -8.12 -7.21 28.46
CA THR A 138 -8.24 -8.14 27.31
C THR A 138 -8.29 -7.40 25.98
N GLN A 139 -9.07 -6.33 25.87
CA GLN A 139 -9.14 -5.51 24.65
C GLN A 139 -7.80 -4.84 24.36
N ARG A 140 -7.11 -4.36 25.39
CA ARG A 140 -5.78 -3.76 25.25
C ARG A 140 -4.77 -4.77 24.74
N ILE A 141 -4.72 -5.97 25.34
CA ILE A 141 -3.86 -7.06 24.88
C ILE A 141 -4.19 -7.45 23.43
N ALA A 142 -5.47 -7.51 23.06
CA ALA A 142 -5.89 -7.80 21.69
C ALA A 142 -5.44 -6.71 20.70
N LEU A 143 -5.54 -5.43 21.08
CA LEU A 143 -5.07 -4.30 20.27
C LEU A 143 -3.54 -4.28 20.16
N GLU A 144 -2.82 -4.45 21.25
CA GLU A 144 -1.35 -4.53 21.26
C GLU A 144 -0.87 -5.70 20.40
N LYS A 145 -1.50 -6.86 20.52
CA LYS A 145 -1.22 -8.03 19.68
C LYS A 145 -1.48 -7.72 18.21
N ARG A 146 -2.59 -7.06 17.88
CA ARG A 146 -2.91 -6.67 16.51
C ARG A 146 -1.93 -5.65 15.95
N ILE A 147 -1.51 -4.67 16.75
CA ILE A 147 -0.45 -3.71 16.36
C ILE A 147 0.85 -4.46 16.08
N GLN A 148 1.23 -5.38 16.96
CA GLN A 148 2.43 -6.17 16.77
C GLN A 148 2.33 -7.11 15.56
N GLU A 149 1.17 -7.68 15.28
CA GLU A 149 0.99 -8.63 14.20
C GLU A 149 0.80 -7.96 12.83
N ASP A 150 0.03 -6.88 12.74
CA ASP A 150 -0.37 -6.31 11.46
C ASP A 150 0.42 -5.04 11.10
N PHE A 151 0.93 -4.33 12.11
CA PHE A 151 1.49 -2.98 11.95
C PHE A 151 2.93 -2.83 12.41
N THR A 152 3.65 -3.92 12.71
CA THR A 152 5.10 -3.85 12.97
C THR A 152 5.93 -4.45 11.86
N LEU A 153 7.10 -3.86 11.65
CA LEU A 153 8.12 -4.39 10.76
C LEU A 153 8.70 -5.68 11.34
N LYS A 154 8.21 -6.81 10.81
CA LYS A 154 8.65 -8.15 11.18
C LYS A 154 9.92 -8.56 10.44
N THR A 155 10.86 -9.13 11.18
CA THR A 155 12.01 -9.83 10.61
C THR A 155 11.58 -11.17 10.03
N ALA A 156 12.17 -11.53 8.88
CA ALA A 156 11.86 -12.78 8.21
C ALA A 156 12.39 -13.99 9.00
N ARG A 157 11.52 -14.97 9.25
CA ARG A 157 11.85 -16.25 9.88
C ARG A 157 11.85 -17.38 8.85
N CYS A 158 12.73 -17.28 7.87
CA CYS A 158 12.88 -18.31 6.84
C CYS A 158 13.50 -19.59 7.41
N ASP A 159 12.95 -20.74 7.02
CA ASP A 159 13.53 -22.04 7.30
C ASP A 159 14.48 -22.51 6.17
N LYS A 160 15.11 -23.67 6.36
CA LYS A 160 16.03 -24.25 5.38
C LYS A 160 15.38 -24.50 4.00
N TYR A 161 14.08 -24.79 3.95
CA TYR A 161 13.38 -25.05 2.70
C TYR A 161 13.12 -23.74 1.96
N ASP A 162 12.86 -22.63 2.67
CA ASP A 162 12.72 -21.31 2.05
C ASP A 162 14.00 -20.92 1.30
N TYR A 163 15.16 -21.07 1.95
CA TYR A 163 16.45 -20.77 1.31
C TYR A 163 16.77 -21.73 0.16
N MET A 164 16.46 -23.02 0.31
CA MET A 164 16.66 -24.02 -0.75
C MET A 164 15.80 -23.72 -1.98
N ILE A 165 14.51 -23.40 -1.77
CA ILE A 165 13.58 -23.02 -2.84
C ILE A 165 14.06 -21.73 -3.49
N ALA A 166 14.35 -20.69 -2.71
CA ALA A 166 14.82 -19.40 -3.21
C ALA A 166 16.10 -19.54 -4.04
N GLY A 167 17.11 -20.25 -3.51
CA GLY A 167 18.35 -20.52 -4.22
C GLY A 167 18.10 -21.28 -5.53
N THR A 168 17.25 -22.31 -5.51
CA THR A 168 16.91 -23.09 -6.72
C THR A 168 16.21 -22.23 -7.76
N CYS A 169 15.24 -21.40 -7.37
CA CYS A 169 14.58 -20.46 -8.29
C CYS A 169 15.57 -19.45 -8.87
N GLY A 170 16.49 -18.94 -8.05
CA GLY A 170 17.56 -18.05 -8.50
C GLY A 170 18.51 -18.72 -9.48
N VAL A 171 18.87 -19.99 -9.25
CA VAL A 171 19.68 -20.78 -10.18
C VAL A 171 18.96 -20.94 -11.53
N ILE A 172 17.67 -21.28 -11.51
CA ILE A 172 16.87 -21.39 -12.74
C ILE A 172 16.89 -20.05 -13.50
N GLY A 173 16.68 -18.94 -12.81
CA GLY A 173 16.76 -17.59 -13.37
C GLY A 173 18.12 -17.29 -14.01
N GLY A 174 19.21 -17.57 -13.29
CA GLY A 174 20.58 -17.39 -13.77
C GLY A 174 20.90 -18.26 -14.99
N LEU A 175 20.43 -19.51 -15.04
CA LEU A 175 20.61 -20.37 -16.22
C LEU A 175 19.84 -19.82 -17.44
N ILE A 176 18.61 -19.33 -17.24
CA ILE A 176 17.82 -18.70 -18.31
C ILE A 176 18.56 -17.48 -18.85
N ASP A 177 19.10 -16.66 -17.96
CA ASP A 177 19.86 -15.47 -18.32
C ASP A 177 21.10 -15.82 -19.17
N ILE A 178 21.96 -16.70 -18.64
CA ILE A 178 23.20 -17.15 -19.29
C ILE A 178 22.95 -17.77 -20.67
N PHE A 179 21.95 -18.65 -20.79
CA PHE A 179 21.76 -19.43 -22.01
C PHE A 179 20.80 -18.78 -23.03
N LEU A 180 19.85 -17.95 -22.57
CA LEU A 180 18.78 -17.45 -23.44
C LEU A 180 18.82 -15.93 -23.66
N VAL A 181 19.39 -15.14 -22.75
CA VAL A 181 19.58 -13.69 -22.95
C VAL A 181 20.88 -13.41 -23.70
N GLY A 182 22.01 -13.92 -23.19
CA GLY A 182 23.34 -13.77 -23.81
C GLY A 182 23.76 -12.31 -24.04
N ALA A 183 24.71 -12.08 -24.96
CA ALA A 183 25.08 -10.73 -25.36
C ALA A 183 24.00 -10.12 -26.27
N PRO A 184 23.91 -8.78 -26.37
CA PRO A 184 22.94 -8.12 -27.23
C PRO A 184 23.00 -8.60 -28.69
N GLY A 185 21.84 -8.96 -29.24
CA GLY A 185 21.69 -9.44 -30.62
C GLY A 185 21.98 -10.94 -30.84
N GLU A 186 22.52 -11.66 -29.85
CA GLU A 186 22.88 -13.08 -30.00
C GLU A 186 21.82 -14.03 -29.40
N GLY A 187 21.21 -13.66 -28.27
CA GLY A 187 20.32 -14.56 -27.53
C GLY A 187 18.90 -14.68 -28.11
N LYS A 188 18.28 -15.84 -27.87
CA LYS A 188 16.89 -16.13 -28.29
C LYS A 188 15.87 -15.19 -27.65
N LEU A 189 16.08 -14.80 -26.38
CA LEU A 189 15.21 -13.84 -25.71
C LEU A 189 15.40 -12.43 -26.23
N THR A 190 16.60 -12.08 -26.70
CA THR A 190 16.83 -10.80 -27.39
C THR A 190 16.06 -10.75 -28.71
N GLN A 191 16.07 -11.83 -29.51
CA GLN A 191 15.25 -11.91 -30.73
C GLN A 191 13.74 -11.87 -30.42
N LEU A 192 13.30 -12.54 -29.35
CA LEU A 192 11.91 -12.47 -28.92
C LEU A 192 11.50 -11.03 -28.53
N ALA A 193 12.37 -10.34 -27.80
CA ALA A 193 12.14 -8.96 -27.39
C ALA A 193 12.14 -8.00 -28.59
N ASP A 194 13.06 -8.18 -29.54
CA ASP A 194 13.09 -7.42 -30.79
C ASP A 194 11.77 -7.59 -31.55
N ASN A 195 11.32 -8.83 -31.82
CA ASN A 195 10.05 -9.10 -32.51
C ASN A 195 8.83 -8.51 -31.76
N ALA A 196 8.82 -8.58 -30.43
CA ALA A 196 7.75 -8.01 -29.62
C ALA A 196 7.70 -6.47 -29.74
N VAL A 197 8.86 -5.82 -29.77
CA VAL A 197 8.99 -4.37 -29.97
C VAL A 197 8.57 -3.98 -31.39
N GLU A 198 9.03 -4.69 -32.43
CA GLU A 198 8.61 -4.43 -33.82
C GLU A 198 7.08 -4.51 -33.96
N GLY A 199 6.46 -5.56 -33.43
CA GLY A 199 5.01 -5.71 -33.44
C GLY A 199 4.27 -4.62 -32.61
N ALA A 200 4.86 -4.12 -31.53
CA ALA A 200 4.31 -3.01 -30.77
C ALA A 200 4.37 -1.69 -31.56
N VAL A 201 5.47 -1.42 -32.25
CA VAL A 201 5.64 -0.26 -33.13
C VAL A 201 4.62 -0.29 -34.27
N GLU A 202 4.44 -1.42 -34.92
CA GLU A 202 3.45 -1.57 -36.00
C GLU A 202 2.01 -1.32 -35.50
N LYS A 203 1.64 -1.90 -34.35
CA LYS A 203 0.32 -1.67 -33.74
C LYS A 203 0.12 -0.22 -33.36
N PHE A 204 1.14 0.42 -32.77
CA PHE A 204 1.08 1.83 -32.41
C PHE A 204 0.96 2.73 -33.65
N ALA A 205 1.73 2.45 -34.70
CA ALA A 205 1.61 3.13 -35.98
C ALA A 205 0.21 2.98 -36.58
N THR A 206 -0.36 1.77 -36.58
CA THR A 206 -1.73 1.50 -37.05
C THR A 206 -2.76 2.29 -36.23
N ALA A 207 -2.64 2.31 -34.90
CA ALA A 207 -3.49 3.11 -34.03
C ALA A 207 -3.36 4.62 -34.34
N CYS A 208 -2.18 5.06 -34.77
CA CYS A 208 -1.92 6.41 -35.25
C CYS A 208 -2.35 6.66 -36.71
N GLY A 209 -2.99 5.70 -37.40
CA GLY A 209 -3.51 5.87 -38.75
C GLY A 209 -2.59 5.39 -39.88
N TRP A 210 -1.52 4.66 -39.57
CA TRP A 210 -0.72 3.95 -40.57
C TRP A 210 -1.54 2.85 -41.24
N LYS A 211 -1.68 2.89 -42.57
CA LYS A 211 -2.55 1.99 -43.34
C LYS A 211 -1.88 0.67 -43.74
N GLY A 212 -0.80 0.32 -43.06
CA GLY A 212 0.06 -0.82 -43.40
C GLY A 212 0.94 -0.54 -44.62
N GLY A 213 2.13 -1.14 -44.64
CA GLY A 213 3.07 -1.04 -45.75
C GLY A 213 2.53 -1.78 -46.98
N LYS A 214 1.66 -1.15 -47.77
CA LYS A 214 1.23 -1.66 -49.07
C LYS A 214 2.48 -1.82 -49.95
N ASN A 215 3.02 -3.04 -50.02
CA ASN A 215 4.23 -3.45 -50.76
C ASN A 215 5.60 -3.19 -50.09
N ALA A 216 5.67 -3.01 -48.76
CA ALA A 216 6.97 -2.87 -48.09
C ALA A 216 7.66 -4.23 -47.91
N GLN A 217 8.90 -4.39 -48.40
CA GLN A 217 9.76 -5.55 -48.08
C GLN A 217 10.04 -5.66 -46.57
N ASN A 218 9.88 -4.57 -45.82
CA ASN A 218 9.97 -4.53 -44.36
C ASN A 218 8.86 -3.61 -43.79
N PRO A 219 7.76 -4.17 -43.25
CA PRO A 219 6.62 -3.39 -42.75
C PRO A 219 6.99 -2.51 -41.55
N THR A 220 7.84 -3.00 -40.65
CA THR A 220 8.29 -2.27 -39.46
C THR A 220 9.06 -1.00 -39.83
N LYS A 221 9.98 -1.06 -40.82
CA LYS A 221 10.68 0.14 -41.30
C LYS A 221 9.74 1.20 -41.87
N SER A 222 8.65 0.78 -42.54
CA SER A 222 7.62 1.70 -43.01
C SER A 222 6.81 2.31 -41.87
N ALA A 223 6.51 1.53 -40.82
CA ALA A 223 5.85 2.03 -39.62
C ALA A 223 6.72 3.05 -38.88
N ILE A 224 8.02 2.76 -38.71
CA ILE A 224 9.00 3.68 -38.12
C ILE A 224 9.02 5.00 -38.89
N GLY A 225 9.22 4.98 -40.20
CA GLY A 225 9.24 6.21 -41.01
C GLY A 225 7.94 7.03 -40.91
N PHE A 226 6.78 6.37 -40.85
CA PHE A 226 5.51 7.05 -40.61
C PHE A 226 5.46 7.74 -39.25
N LEU A 227 5.99 7.12 -38.19
CA LEU A 227 6.05 7.68 -36.85
C LEU A 227 7.09 8.82 -36.77
N GLU A 228 8.27 8.66 -37.37
CA GLU A 228 9.32 9.68 -37.48
C GLU A 228 8.75 10.98 -38.13
N ASP A 229 7.95 10.84 -39.19
CA ASP A 229 7.32 11.98 -39.86
C ASP A 229 6.17 12.59 -39.06
N LYS A 230 5.40 11.77 -38.33
CA LYS A 230 4.22 12.22 -37.59
C LYS A 230 4.58 12.90 -36.27
N PHE A 231 5.60 12.39 -35.58
CA PHE A 231 6.01 12.80 -34.24
C PHE A 231 7.39 13.46 -34.27
N ARG A 232 7.51 14.52 -35.07
CA ARG A 232 8.76 15.27 -35.19
C ARG A 232 9.07 16.03 -33.92
N VAL A 233 10.33 16.00 -33.52
CA VAL A 233 10.87 16.73 -32.36
C VAL A 233 12.07 17.57 -32.79
N ASN A 234 12.37 18.61 -32.04
CA ASN A 234 13.49 19.51 -32.31
C ASN A 234 14.84 19.03 -31.75
N TYR A 235 14.84 18.00 -30.91
CA TYR A 235 16.02 17.49 -30.21
C TYR A 235 16.63 16.22 -30.82
N ASP A 236 16.14 15.74 -31.98
CA ASP A 236 16.64 14.56 -32.71
C ASP A 236 17.89 14.86 -33.58
N HIS A 237 18.95 15.41 -32.96
CA HIS A 237 20.22 15.67 -33.66
C HIS A 237 21.01 14.36 -33.78
N ARG A 238 21.60 14.08 -34.94
CA ARG A 238 22.17 12.76 -35.28
C ARG A 238 23.69 12.77 -35.35
N TYR A 239 24.28 13.91 -35.68
CA TYR A 239 25.72 14.05 -35.90
C TYR A 239 26.28 15.23 -35.11
N SER A 240 27.60 15.19 -34.86
CA SER A 240 28.33 16.33 -34.28
C SER A 240 28.17 17.62 -35.09
N SER A 241 28.00 17.53 -36.41
CA SER A 241 27.74 18.69 -37.27
C SER A 241 26.43 19.40 -36.94
N ASP A 242 25.45 18.68 -36.39
CA ASP A 242 24.13 19.23 -36.10
C ASP A 242 24.17 20.10 -34.83
N VAL A 243 25.22 19.94 -34.01
CA VAL A 243 25.49 20.69 -32.77
C VAL A 243 26.77 21.52 -32.89
N ASP A 244 27.12 21.98 -34.11
CA ASP A 244 28.29 22.81 -34.40
C ASP A 244 29.63 22.26 -33.88
N GLY A 245 29.75 20.94 -33.75
CA GLY A 245 30.95 20.26 -33.27
C GLY A 245 31.20 20.39 -31.76
N LEU A 246 30.22 20.85 -30.97
CA LEU A 246 30.34 21.03 -29.52
C LEU A 246 30.77 19.75 -28.79
N PHE A 247 30.33 18.59 -29.26
CA PHE A 247 30.73 17.28 -28.74
C PHE A 247 30.62 16.19 -29.82
N ARG A 248 31.25 15.04 -29.56
CA ARG A 248 31.21 13.87 -30.47
C ARG A 248 29.91 13.10 -30.32
N MET A 249 29.21 12.91 -31.44
CA MET A 249 27.95 12.17 -31.53
C MET A 249 27.80 11.53 -32.92
N SER A 250 27.09 10.43 -32.98
CA SER A 250 26.77 9.68 -34.19
C SER A 250 25.37 9.07 -34.10
N THR A 251 24.90 8.53 -35.23
CA THR A 251 23.61 7.83 -35.31
C THR A 251 23.49 6.63 -34.37
N THR A 252 24.60 6.09 -33.85
CA THR A 252 24.59 4.95 -32.92
C THR A 252 24.57 5.34 -31.44
N ASN A 253 24.77 6.62 -31.10
CA ASN A 253 24.83 7.07 -29.71
C ASN A 253 24.02 8.32 -29.39
N HIS A 254 23.40 8.98 -30.38
CA HIS A 254 22.59 10.16 -30.12
C HIS A 254 21.41 9.90 -29.17
N HIS A 255 20.75 8.74 -29.25
CA HIS A 255 19.65 8.39 -28.33
C HIS A 255 20.08 8.28 -26.86
N ILE A 256 21.32 7.83 -26.57
CA ILE A 256 21.81 7.83 -25.18
C ILE A 256 22.27 9.23 -24.77
N LYS A 257 22.89 9.99 -25.69
CA LYS A 257 23.41 11.32 -25.40
C LYS A 257 22.33 12.35 -25.17
N SER A 258 21.28 12.37 -25.98
CA SER A 258 20.14 13.26 -25.83
C SER A 258 19.20 12.71 -24.76
N LEU A 259 19.01 13.46 -23.67
CA LEU A 259 18.24 12.99 -22.51
C LEU A 259 16.77 12.73 -22.88
N ALA A 260 16.25 13.46 -23.85
CA ALA A 260 14.86 13.37 -24.28
C ALA A 260 14.48 12.00 -24.90
N HIS A 261 15.43 11.20 -25.39
CA HIS A 261 15.14 9.85 -25.92
C HIS A 261 15.12 8.76 -24.83
N SER A 262 15.32 9.12 -23.55
CA SER A 262 15.24 8.15 -22.46
C SER A 262 13.77 7.86 -22.10
N PRO A 263 13.32 6.59 -22.06
CA PRO A 263 11.93 6.22 -21.74
C PRO A 263 11.66 6.26 -20.22
N ASP A 264 11.88 7.41 -19.60
CA ASP A 264 11.71 7.63 -18.17
C ASP A 264 11.24 9.06 -17.85
N LEU A 265 11.06 9.37 -16.57
CA LEU A 265 10.60 10.68 -16.11
C LEU A 265 11.59 11.82 -16.43
N VAL A 266 12.89 11.53 -16.49
CA VAL A 266 13.91 12.52 -16.84
C VAL A 266 13.82 12.83 -18.33
N GLY A 267 13.72 11.80 -19.18
CA GLY A 267 13.53 12.00 -20.61
C GLY A 267 12.23 12.70 -20.95
N LEU A 268 11.13 12.37 -20.27
CA LEU A 268 9.86 13.10 -20.40
C LEU A 268 10.01 14.59 -20.05
N PHE A 269 10.68 14.89 -18.92
CA PHE A 269 10.91 16.27 -18.49
C PHE A 269 11.71 17.05 -19.53
N PHE A 270 12.86 16.51 -19.97
CA PHE A 270 13.72 17.20 -20.95
C PHE A 270 13.04 17.32 -22.32
N SER A 271 12.30 16.30 -22.75
CA SER A 271 11.53 16.36 -23.98
C SER A 271 10.48 17.47 -23.99
N ILE A 272 9.73 17.63 -22.90
CA ILE A 272 8.75 18.73 -22.79
C ILE A 272 9.50 20.06 -22.75
N LEU A 273 10.52 20.19 -21.90
CA LEU A 273 11.32 21.40 -21.79
C LEU A 273 11.84 21.83 -23.18
N ASP A 274 12.50 20.93 -23.89
CA ASP A 274 13.11 21.17 -25.20
C ASP A 274 12.14 21.61 -26.26
N GLN A 275 10.94 21.02 -26.29
CA GLN A 275 9.88 21.44 -27.20
C GLN A 275 9.31 22.83 -26.85
N PHE A 276 9.32 23.22 -25.58
CA PHE A 276 8.84 24.52 -25.13
C PHE A 276 9.87 25.64 -25.36
N THR A 277 11.15 25.36 -25.10
CA THR A 277 12.23 26.34 -25.17
C THR A 277 12.95 26.35 -26.51
N SER A 278 12.57 25.45 -27.43
CA SER A 278 13.31 25.23 -28.69
C SER A 278 14.79 24.94 -28.42
N THR A 279 15.08 24.12 -27.41
CA THR A 279 16.44 23.65 -27.06
C THR A 279 16.57 22.15 -27.26
N ALA A 280 17.78 21.62 -27.11
CA ALA A 280 18.06 20.21 -27.01
C ALA A 280 19.11 19.97 -25.93
N HIS A 281 18.82 19.08 -24.97
CA HIS A 281 19.72 18.79 -23.85
C HIS A 281 20.45 17.44 -24.01
N PHE A 282 21.78 17.50 -24.04
CA PHE A 282 22.67 16.36 -24.19
C PHE A 282 23.58 16.15 -22.98
N VAL A 283 24.11 14.94 -22.84
CA VAL A 283 25.20 14.64 -21.92
C VAL A 283 26.49 14.33 -22.68
N ALA A 284 27.53 15.10 -22.37
CA ALA A 284 28.87 14.92 -22.91
C ALA A 284 29.91 15.10 -21.80
N ASP A 285 30.85 14.16 -21.70
CA ASP A 285 31.95 14.19 -20.73
C ASP A 285 31.51 14.43 -19.26
N GLY A 286 30.36 13.85 -18.88
CA GLY A 286 29.79 14.01 -17.55
C GLY A 286 29.07 15.34 -17.29
N LYS A 287 28.85 16.15 -18.32
CA LYS A 287 28.21 17.47 -18.21
C LYS A 287 26.96 17.54 -19.07
N LEU A 288 25.99 18.32 -18.59
CA LEU A 288 24.81 18.70 -19.34
C LEU A 288 25.19 19.80 -20.34
N VAL A 289 24.85 19.61 -21.61
CA VAL A 289 25.09 20.55 -22.71
C VAL A 289 23.74 20.91 -23.31
N SER A 290 23.39 22.19 -23.28
CA SER A 290 22.19 22.72 -23.95
C SER A 290 22.57 23.30 -25.30
N VAL A 291 21.80 22.96 -26.33
CA VAL A 291 21.97 23.47 -27.69
C VAL A 291 20.67 24.14 -28.13
N ASP A 292 20.77 25.35 -28.68
CA ASP A 292 19.61 26.04 -29.25
C ASP A 292 19.24 25.39 -30.58
N THR A 293 17.95 25.18 -30.80
CA THR A 293 17.42 24.54 -32.01
C THR A 293 16.62 25.55 -32.83
N LYS A 294 16.26 25.17 -34.07
CA LYS A 294 15.31 25.97 -34.84
C LYS A 294 13.98 26.06 -34.09
N THR A 295 13.31 27.21 -34.20
CA THR A 295 12.02 27.45 -33.54
C THR A 295 11.07 26.28 -33.77
N PHE A 296 10.67 25.63 -32.68
CA PHE A 296 9.77 24.50 -32.70
C PHE A 296 8.38 24.94 -32.25
N GLU A 297 7.39 24.78 -33.12
CA GLU A 297 6.02 25.14 -32.79
C GLU A 297 5.30 23.99 -32.08
N LEU A 298 5.22 24.07 -30.76
CA LEU A 298 4.46 23.12 -29.96
C LEU A 298 2.95 23.41 -30.07
N LYS A 299 2.19 22.42 -30.57
CA LYS A 299 0.75 22.53 -30.79
C LYS A 299 -0.02 22.65 -29.46
N GLY A 300 -1.03 23.53 -29.43
CA GLY A 300 -1.92 23.72 -28.28
C GLY A 300 -2.26 25.20 -28.04
N ASN A 301 -3.51 25.46 -27.64
CA ASN A 301 -4.03 26.82 -27.44
C ASN A 301 -3.76 27.37 -26.04
N ASN A 302 -3.33 26.52 -25.11
CA ASN A 302 -2.96 26.90 -23.74
C ASN A 302 -1.84 25.99 -23.21
N VAL A 303 -1.27 26.35 -22.05
CA VAL A 303 -0.13 25.63 -21.45
C VAL A 303 -0.44 24.15 -21.23
N VAL A 304 -1.62 23.82 -20.68
CA VAL A 304 -2.02 22.43 -20.41
C VAL A 304 -2.06 21.60 -21.71
N SER A 305 -2.68 22.14 -22.76
CA SER A 305 -2.76 21.48 -24.07
C SER A 305 -1.39 21.33 -24.75
N LYS A 306 -0.48 22.29 -24.53
CA LYS A 306 0.91 22.21 -25.02
C LYS A 306 1.71 21.14 -24.29
N VAL A 307 1.59 21.05 -22.95
CA VAL A 307 2.20 19.98 -22.15
C VAL A 307 1.69 18.61 -22.60
N PHE A 308 0.37 18.45 -22.77
CA PHE A 308 -0.20 17.21 -23.28
C PHE A 308 0.31 16.87 -24.69
N SER A 309 0.35 17.85 -25.59
CA SER A 309 0.87 17.65 -26.95
C SER A 309 2.35 17.28 -26.94
N GLY A 310 3.15 17.90 -26.07
CA GLY A 310 4.56 17.56 -25.88
C GLY A 310 4.76 16.14 -25.36
N PHE A 311 3.93 15.69 -24.42
CA PHE A 311 3.90 14.30 -23.94
C PHE A 311 3.56 13.32 -25.07
N VAL A 312 2.49 13.59 -25.84
CA VAL A 312 2.08 12.71 -26.95
C VAL A 312 3.15 12.67 -28.04
N ASN A 313 3.77 13.80 -28.34
CA ASN A 313 4.84 13.90 -29.33
C ASN A 313 6.08 13.11 -28.90
N TRP A 314 6.49 13.27 -27.64
CA TRP A 314 7.57 12.50 -27.03
C TRP A 314 7.30 10.99 -27.09
N LEU A 315 6.12 10.57 -26.64
CA LEU A 315 5.75 9.16 -26.63
C LEU A 315 5.80 8.58 -28.05
N GLY A 316 5.21 9.29 -29.02
CA GLY A 316 5.21 8.86 -30.41
C GLY A 316 6.60 8.79 -31.02
N HIS A 317 7.51 9.71 -30.67
CA HIS A 317 8.89 9.71 -31.09
C HIS A 317 9.70 8.55 -30.45
N LEU A 318 9.50 8.25 -29.17
CA LEU A 318 10.12 7.07 -28.57
C LEU A 318 9.69 5.76 -29.28
N PHE A 319 8.44 5.68 -29.71
CA PHE A 319 7.95 4.54 -30.49
C PHE A 319 8.55 4.46 -31.89
N SER A 320 8.99 5.57 -32.50
CA SER A 320 9.78 5.48 -33.75
C SER A 320 11.17 4.92 -33.49
N ASP A 321 11.79 5.29 -32.37
CA ASP A 321 13.21 5.02 -32.12
C ASP A 321 13.47 3.66 -31.47
N VAL A 322 12.49 3.10 -30.74
CA VAL A 322 12.66 1.89 -29.91
C VAL A 322 13.04 0.64 -30.72
N ALA A 323 12.55 0.53 -31.95
CA ALA A 323 12.85 -0.58 -32.86
C ALA A 323 14.10 -0.32 -33.73
N GLY A 324 14.79 0.80 -33.53
CA GLY A 324 15.84 1.28 -34.42
C GLY A 324 15.32 2.24 -35.47
N SER A 325 16.15 2.55 -36.48
CA SER A 325 15.81 3.51 -37.54
C SER A 325 15.44 2.81 -38.84
N SER A 326 14.52 3.44 -39.59
CA SER A 326 14.11 3.03 -40.94
C SER A 326 15.31 2.86 -41.91
N GLY A 327 16.33 3.70 -41.77
CA GLY A 327 17.52 3.73 -42.63
C GLY A 327 18.70 2.86 -42.18
N ALA A 328 18.65 2.23 -41.01
CA ALA A 328 19.80 1.51 -40.47
C ALA A 328 20.07 0.18 -41.22
N ALA A 329 21.36 -0.17 -41.34
CA ALA A 329 21.80 -1.51 -41.71
C ALA A 329 21.78 -2.39 -40.45
N GLY A 330 21.03 -3.50 -40.49
CA GLY A 330 20.83 -4.38 -39.32
C GLY A 330 19.83 -3.83 -38.31
N ARG A 331 20.08 -4.08 -37.02
CA ARG A 331 19.14 -3.85 -35.89
C ARG A 331 18.92 -2.36 -35.54
N GLY A 332 19.81 -1.47 -35.98
CA GLY A 332 19.77 -0.04 -35.64
C GLY A 332 19.97 0.27 -34.14
N SER A 333 20.19 1.53 -33.80
CA SER A 333 20.24 1.97 -32.39
C SER A 333 18.82 2.07 -31.84
N GLY A 334 18.49 1.27 -30.84
CA GLY A 334 17.24 1.43 -30.09
C GLY A 334 17.32 2.64 -29.15
N ILE A 335 16.34 2.79 -28.25
CA ILE A 335 16.39 3.78 -27.16
C ILE A 335 17.06 3.20 -25.91
N PRO A 336 17.60 4.04 -25.00
CA PRO A 336 18.20 3.59 -23.76
C PRO A 336 17.22 2.80 -22.88
N ILE A 337 17.75 1.90 -22.05
CA ILE A 337 17.00 1.36 -20.91
C ILE A 337 16.66 2.55 -19.99
N PRO A 338 15.46 2.59 -19.34
CA PRO A 338 15.10 3.66 -18.41
C PRO A 338 16.24 4.01 -17.44
N PHE A 339 16.52 5.30 -17.32
CA PHE A 339 17.58 5.90 -16.51
C PHE A 339 19.02 5.56 -16.91
N PHE A 340 19.24 4.75 -17.95
CA PHE A 340 20.59 4.37 -18.39
C PHE A 340 21.40 5.58 -18.89
N SER A 341 20.75 6.56 -19.51
CA SER A 341 21.40 7.80 -19.96
C SER A 341 22.04 8.60 -18.81
N LEU A 342 21.56 8.44 -17.57
CA LEU A 342 22.12 9.11 -16.40
C LEU A 342 23.51 8.59 -16.01
N LEU A 343 23.88 7.37 -16.42
CA LEU A 343 25.21 6.83 -16.18
C LEU A 343 26.31 7.66 -16.84
N GLN A 344 25.98 8.46 -17.86
CA GLN A 344 26.92 9.40 -18.48
C GLN A 344 27.40 10.49 -17.53
N PHE A 345 26.66 10.82 -16.47
CA PHE A 345 27.10 11.77 -15.43
C PHE A 345 28.14 11.16 -14.48
N ILE A 346 28.27 9.83 -14.45
CA ILE A 346 29.24 9.12 -13.61
C ILE A 346 30.59 9.07 -14.36
N ASN A 347 31.24 10.24 -14.46
CA ASN A 347 32.51 10.40 -15.17
C ASN A 347 33.72 10.13 -14.25
N VAL A 348 33.82 8.88 -13.78
CA VAL A 348 34.88 8.44 -12.85
C VAL A 348 35.60 7.19 -13.37
N GLY A 349 36.81 6.95 -12.85
CA GLY A 349 37.63 5.76 -13.13
C GLY A 349 38.37 5.79 -14.47
N GLU A 350 39.33 4.87 -14.61
CA GLU A 350 40.09 4.61 -15.85
C GLU A 350 39.99 3.12 -16.18
N PHE A 351 39.15 2.77 -17.15
CA PHE A 351 38.84 1.39 -17.52
C PHE A 351 39.36 1.02 -18.91
N GLY A 352 39.74 -0.24 -19.07
CA GLY A 352 40.21 -0.81 -20.34
C GLY A 352 41.57 -0.28 -20.80
N GLN A 353 41.96 -0.66 -22.02
CA GLN A 353 43.27 -0.29 -22.59
C GLN A 353 43.40 1.21 -22.88
N HIS A 354 42.27 1.88 -23.14
CA HIS A 354 42.22 3.29 -23.48
C HIS A 354 41.99 4.22 -22.27
N ARG A 355 42.02 3.69 -21.03
CA ARG A 355 41.79 4.46 -19.78
C ARG A 355 40.54 5.35 -19.84
N GLN A 356 39.45 4.75 -20.32
CA GLN A 356 38.19 5.47 -20.52
C GLN A 356 37.42 5.58 -19.20
N SER A 357 36.67 6.66 -19.03
CA SER A 357 35.79 6.82 -17.89
C SER A 357 34.60 5.88 -17.96
N PHE A 358 33.97 5.61 -16.81
CA PHE A 358 32.74 4.80 -16.75
C PHE A 358 31.63 5.34 -17.66
N ALA A 359 31.45 6.67 -17.70
CA ALA A 359 30.52 7.33 -18.62
C ALA A 359 30.77 6.95 -20.09
N THR A 360 32.03 6.91 -20.52
CA THR A 360 32.41 6.52 -21.89
C THR A 360 32.13 5.04 -22.14
N VAL A 361 32.44 4.18 -21.17
CA VAL A 361 32.15 2.74 -21.24
C VAL A 361 30.64 2.50 -21.37
N ALA A 362 29.79 3.20 -20.60
CA ALA A 362 28.35 3.07 -20.68
C ALA A 362 27.79 3.42 -22.07
N VAL A 363 28.31 4.48 -22.69
CA VAL A 363 27.95 4.84 -24.08
C VAL A 363 28.36 3.75 -25.06
N GLN A 364 29.56 3.18 -24.92
CA GLN A 364 30.03 2.10 -25.80
C GLN A 364 29.27 0.79 -25.62
N VAL A 365 28.82 0.48 -24.39
CA VAL A 365 27.94 -0.66 -24.10
C VAL A 365 26.61 -0.47 -24.83
N PHE A 366 26.03 0.72 -24.76
CA PHE A 366 24.81 1.06 -25.51
C PHE A 366 24.99 0.95 -27.04
N GLU A 367 26.09 1.50 -27.59
CA GLU A 367 26.41 1.42 -29.03
C GLU A 367 26.47 -0.02 -29.55
N LYS A 368 26.83 -0.98 -28.68
CA LYS A 368 26.86 -2.41 -28.99
C LYS A 368 25.51 -3.12 -28.83
N GLY A 369 24.41 -2.37 -28.67
CA GLY A 369 23.04 -2.88 -28.69
C GLY A 369 22.43 -3.15 -27.31
N TYR A 370 23.05 -2.65 -26.23
CA TYR A 370 22.51 -2.70 -24.86
C TYR A 370 21.42 -1.65 -24.66
N ASP A 371 20.36 -1.78 -25.46
CA ASP A 371 19.23 -0.86 -25.55
C ASP A 371 17.98 -1.43 -24.83
N LEU A 372 16.86 -0.70 -24.88
CA LEU A 372 15.61 -1.13 -24.24
C LEU A 372 15.17 -2.54 -24.64
N ARG A 373 15.40 -2.95 -25.89
CA ARG A 373 15.02 -4.28 -26.37
C ARG A 373 15.83 -5.36 -25.65
N HIS A 374 17.13 -5.14 -25.47
CA HIS A 374 17.95 -6.03 -24.63
C HIS A 374 17.54 -5.96 -23.16
N GLY A 375 17.17 -4.77 -22.66
CA GLY A 375 16.55 -4.58 -21.34
C GLY A 375 15.30 -5.45 -21.12
N LEU A 376 14.43 -5.53 -22.11
CA LEU A 376 13.24 -6.40 -22.07
C LEU A 376 13.62 -7.88 -22.04
N ALA A 377 14.65 -8.29 -22.79
CA ALA A 377 15.16 -9.66 -22.75
C ALA A 377 15.71 -10.01 -21.35
N MET A 378 16.51 -9.13 -20.76
CA MET A 378 17.05 -9.26 -19.40
C MET A 378 15.96 -9.29 -18.31
N ALA A 379 14.82 -8.66 -18.54
CA ALA A 379 13.70 -8.67 -17.60
C ALA A 379 12.99 -10.03 -17.51
N ILE A 380 13.09 -10.88 -18.53
CA ILE A 380 12.43 -12.20 -18.58
C ILE A 380 12.95 -13.16 -17.49
N PRO A 381 14.26 -13.42 -17.34
CA PRO A 381 14.75 -14.28 -16.25
C PRO A 381 14.42 -13.72 -14.86
N VAL A 382 14.44 -12.39 -14.69
CA VAL A 382 14.04 -11.72 -13.44
C VAL A 382 12.57 -11.98 -13.11
N MET A 383 11.68 -11.79 -14.09
CA MET A 383 10.26 -12.07 -13.95
C MET A 383 9.99 -13.55 -13.64
N ILE A 384 10.65 -14.48 -14.35
CA ILE A 384 10.49 -15.92 -14.10
C ILE A 384 10.93 -16.27 -12.68
N THR A 385 12.07 -15.73 -12.23
CA THR A 385 12.56 -15.93 -10.85
C THR A 385 11.54 -15.43 -9.83
N GLU A 386 10.98 -14.23 -10.05
CA GLU A 386 9.97 -13.65 -9.17
C GLU A 386 8.69 -14.50 -9.11
N LEU A 387 8.20 -14.97 -10.26
CA LEU A 387 7.00 -15.81 -10.34
C LEU A 387 7.22 -17.18 -9.69
N LEU A 388 8.36 -17.83 -9.95
CA LEU A 388 8.68 -19.13 -9.36
C LEU A 388 8.76 -19.06 -7.84
N VAL A 389 9.43 -18.05 -7.29
CA VAL A 389 9.51 -17.85 -5.84
C VAL A 389 8.13 -17.63 -5.23
N ARG A 390 7.29 -16.79 -5.85
CA ARG A 390 5.94 -16.51 -5.34
C ARG A 390 5.05 -17.76 -5.38
N ILE A 391 5.06 -18.51 -6.49
CA ILE A 391 4.28 -19.74 -6.64
C ILE A 391 4.71 -20.78 -5.61
N THR A 392 6.02 -21.03 -5.50
CA THR A 392 6.56 -22.03 -4.57
C THR A 392 6.34 -21.64 -3.10
N TRP A 393 6.44 -20.36 -2.76
CA TRP A 393 6.06 -19.86 -1.45
C TRP A 393 4.57 -20.10 -1.17
N THR A 394 3.67 -19.75 -2.10
CA THR A 394 2.22 -20.01 -1.95
C THR A 394 1.92 -21.50 -1.77
N VAL A 395 2.57 -22.37 -2.55
CA VAL A 395 2.46 -23.83 -2.40
C VAL A 395 2.92 -24.28 -1.01
N LYS A 396 4.06 -23.76 -0.52
CA LYS A 396 4.55 -24.08 0.83
C LYS A 396 3.56 -23.63 1.91
N GLN A 397 3.04 -22.39 1.84
CA GLN A 397 2.07 -21.90 2.81
C GLN A 397 0.80 -22.76 2.84
N ARG A 398 0.31 -23.17 1.65
CA ARG A 398 -0.91 -23.97 1.56
C ARG A 398 -0.72 -25.41 2.01
N TYR A 399 0.32 -26.11 1.53
CA TYR A 399 0.43 -27.56 1.70
C TYR A 399 1.31 -27.96 2.88
N TYR A 400 2.36 -27.20 3.18
CA TYR A 400 3.26 -27.50 4.30
C TYR A 400 2.73 -26.90 5.61
N HIS A 401 2.34 -25.61 5.59
CA HIS A 401 1.81 -24.92 6.77
C HIS A 401 0.28 -25.06 6.93
N LYS A 402 -0.43 -25.64 5.95
CA LYS A 402 -1.88 -25.88 5.98
C LYS A 402 -2.73 -24.61 6.20
N LYS A 403 -2.23 -23.44 5.79
CA LYS A 403 -2.95 -22.17 5.92
C LYS A 403 -4.14 -22.08 4.97
N ALA A 404 -5.10 -21.21 5.29
CA ALA A 404 -6.22 -20.90 4.42
C ALA A 404 -5.75 -20.18 3.14
N TRP A 405 -6.50 -20.29 2.04
CA TRP A 405 -6.13 -19.66 0.77
C TRP A 405 -5.96 -18.14 0.85
N GLY A 406 -6.79 -17.47 1.67
CA GLY A 406 -6.69 -16.02 1.89
C GLY A 406 -5.35 -15.60 2.51
N GLU A 407 -4.72 -16.47 3.28
CA GLU A 407 -3.41 -16.23 3.92
C GLU A 407 -2.23 -16.63 3.02
N CYS A 408 -2.49 -17.29 1.90
CA CYS A 408 -1.47 -17.77 0.97
C CYS A 408 -1.20 -16.79 -0.19
N ILE A 409 -1.76 -15.57 -0.11
CA ILE A 409 -1.59 -14.54 -1.13
C ILE A 409 -0.17 -13.95 -1.01
N PRO A 410 0.65 -14.02 -2.07
CA PRO A 410 2.03 -13.56 -2.03
C PRO A 410 2.10 -12.03 -2.09
N THR A 411 1.77 -11.36 -1.00
CA THR A 411 1.84 -9.89 -0.87
C THR A 411 3.27 -9.42 -0.58
N ALA A 412 3.58 -8.18 -0.94
CA ALA A 412 4.90 -7.57 -0.72
C ALA A 412 5.27 -7.39 0.76
N ASN A 413 4.27 -7.44 1.66
CA ASN A 413 4.45 -7.23 3.09
C ASN A 413 4.91 -8.50 3.83
N ASN A 414 4.84 -9.68 3.18
CA ASN A 414 5.31 -10.93 3.78
C ASN A 414 6.83 -10.94 3.95
N PRO A 415 7.36 -10.95 5.19
CA PRO A 415 8.79 -10.88 5.43
C PRO A 415 9.56 -12.07 4.86
N GLU A 416 9.02 -13.29 5.00
CA GLU A 416 9.63 -14.52 4.47
C GLU A 416 9.73 -14.48 2.94
N LEU A 417 8.65 -14.11 2.26
CA LEU A 417 8.62 -14.01 0.80
C LEU A 417 9.63 -12.96 0.31
N ARG A 418 9.70 -11.80 0.96
CA ARG A 418 10.67 -10.75 0.62
C ARG A 418 12.11 -11.25 0.74
N ARG A 419 12.43 -12.00 1.80
CA ARG A 419 13.74 -12.62 1.98
C ARG A 419 14.03 -13.69 0.94
N MET A 420 13.07 -14.54 0.61
CA MET A 420 13.22 -15.53 -0.46
C MET A 420 13.50 -14.85 -1.80
N LEU A 421 12.77 -13.77 -2.13
CA LEU A 421 13.01 -12.99 -3.34
C LEU A 421 14.43 -12.40 -3.36
N LEU A 422 14.89 -11.84 -2.23
CA LEU A 422 16.25 -11.32 -2.09
C LEU A 422 17.30 -12.40 -2.38
N VAL A 423 17.16 -13.58 -1.78
CA VAL A 423 18.10 -14.70 -1.97
C VAL A 423 18.07 -15.22 -3.39
N ALA A 424 16.88 -15.36 -3.99
CA ALA A 424 16.73 -15.81 -5.36
C ALA A 424 17.39 -14.84 -6.35
N HIS A 425 17.15 -13.53 -6.20
CA HIS A 425 17.75 -12.52 -7.08
C HIS A 425 19.24 -12.36 -6.82
N GLY A 426 19.69 -12.48 -5.57
CA GLY A 426 21.12 -12.52 -5.25
C GLY A 426 21.81 -13.71 -5.90
N THR A 427 21.17 -14.88 -5.91
CA THR A 427 21.70 -16.08 -6.59
C THR A 427 21.76 -15.88 -8.10
N LEU A 428 20.71 -15.30 -8.71
CA LEU A 428 20.71 -14.93 -10.13
C LEU A 428 21.86 -13.96 -10.44
N CYS A 429 22.01 -12.88 -9.68
CA CYS A 429 23.08 -11.89 -9.87
C CYS A 429 24.49 -12.49 -9.68
N LEU A 430 24.66 -13.45 -8.77
CA LEU A 430 25.93 -14.16 -8.61
C LEU A 430 26.27 -15.01 -9.85
N MET A 431 25.28 -15.68 -10.43
CA MET A 431 25.47 -16.46 -11.66
C MET A 431 25.75 -15.55 -12.86
N ASP A 432 24.99 -14.46 -13.00
CA ASP A 432 25.19 -13.41 -14.00
C ASP A 432 26.62 -12.83 -13.93
N ALA A 433 27.05 -12.34 -12.77
CA ALA A 433 28.41 -11.84 -12.60
C ALA A 433 29.48 -12.90 -12.86
N GLY A 434 29.22 -14.17 -12.48
CA GLY A 434 30.10 -15.29 -12.78
C GLY A 434 30.27 -15.51 -14.29
N ASP A 435 29.18 -15.56 -15.04
CA ASP A 435 29.21 -15.73 -16.50
C ASP A 435 29.85 -14.53 -17.20
N ALA A 436 29.47 -13.31 -16.82
CA ALA A 436 30.04 -12.08 -17.33
C ALA A 436 31.55 -12.03 -17.07
N ALA A 437 32.02 -12.39 -15.87
CA ALA A 437 33.45 -12.43 -15.54
C ALA A 437 34.21 -13.47 -16.39
N LEU A 438 33.66 -14.68 -16.55
CA LEU A 438 34.30 -15.75 -17.31
C LEU A 438 34.39 -15.45 -18.81
N ARG A 439 33.33 -14.86 -19.39
CA ARG A 439 33.25 -14.61 -20.84
C ARG A 439 33.79 -13.26 -21.29
N SER A 440 33.93 -12.31 -20.38
CA SER A 440 34.47 -10.98 -20.70
C SER A 440 35.97 -10.98 -20.97
N GLY A 441 36.71 -11.99 -20.49
CA GLY A 441 38.16 -12.05 -20.64
C GLY A 441 38.90 -10.87 -20.00
N GLY A 442 38.28 -10.19 -19.03
CA GLY A 442 38.81 -9.00 -18.36
C GLY A 442 38.51 -7.67 -19.05
N ASP A 443 37.77 -7.66 -20.17
CA ASP A 443 37.30 -6.43 -20.80
C ASP A 443 36.01 -5.92 -20.15
N MET A 444 36.04 -4.68 -19.65
CA MET A 444 34.91 -4.07 -18.94
C MET A 444 33.67 -3.92 -19.83
N ILE A 445 33.83 -3.62 -21.11
CA ILE A 445 32.70 -3.47 -22.03
C ILE A 445 32.02 -4.82 -22.24
N GLN A 446 32.80 -5.88 -22.50
CA GLN A 446 32.27 -7.23 -22.62
C GLN A 446 31.63 -7.75 -21.32
N PHE A 447 32.16 -7.35 -20.16
CA PHE A 447 31.56 -7.66 -18.87
C PHE A 447 30.16 -7.03 -18.74
N LEU A 448 30.06 -5.72 -18.98
CA LEU A 448 28.79 -4.99 -18.85
C LEU A 448 27.76 -5.40 -19.90
N LEU A 449 28.18 -5.74 -21.12
CA LEU A 449 27.28 -6.28 -22.15
C LEU A 449 26.59 -7.57 -21.75
N ARG A 450 27.20 -8.34 -20.86
CA ARG A 450 26.67 -9.62 -20.37
C ARG A 450 26.00 -9.48 -19.00
N THR A 451 26.12 -8.34 -18.35
CA THR A 451 25.56 -8.11 -17.02
C THR A 451 24.07 -7.85 -17.13
N ASN A 452 23.26 -8.55 -16.35
CA ASN A 452 21.81 -8.32 -16.28
C ASN A 452 21.47 -7.13 -15.38
N LEU A 453 21.48 -5.92 -15.94
CA LEU A 453 21.19 -4.68 -15.19
C LEU A 453 19.83 -4.72 -14.49
N ILE A 454 18.81 -5.32 -15.11
CA ILE A 454 17.46 -5.41 -14.52
C ILE A 454 17.48 -6.28 -13.25
N GLY A 455 18.22 -7.38 -13.28
CA GLY A 455 18.45 -8.26 -12.14
C GLY A 455 19.15 -7.52 -10.99
N TRP A 456 20.22 -6.78 -11.30
CA TRP A 456 20.96 -6.00 -10.31
C TRP A 456 20.13 -4.88 -9.67
N VAL A 457 19.35 -4.15 -10.45
CA VAL A 457 18.42 -3.14 -9.93
C VAL A 457 17.39 -3.81 -9.03
N ARG A 458 16.80 -4.94 -9.45
CA ARG A 458 15.82 -5.67 -8.66
C ARG A 458 16.40 -6.19 -7.35
N PHE A 459 17.58 -6.81 -7.38
CA PHE A 459 18.31 -7.25 -6.20
C PHE A 459 18.63 -6.08 -5.25
N GLY A 460 19.14 -4.96 -5.78
CA GLY A 460 19.44 -3.76 -5.01
C GLY A 460 18.22 -3.17 -4.31
N THR A 461 17.08 -3.07 -5.01
CA THR A 461 15.82 -2.57 -4.39
C THR A 461 15.34 -3.49 -3.26
N LEU A 462 15.47 -4.81 -3.41
CA LEU A 462 15.12 -5.77 -2.36
C LEU A 462 16.10 -5.68 -1.18
N ALA A 463 17.40 -5.51 -1.44
CA ALA A 463 18.42 -5.38 -0.41
C ALA A 463 18.21 -4.12 0.44
N ILE A 464 17.89 -2.98 -0.18
CA ILE A 464 17.57 -1.74 0.52
C ILE A 464 16.31 -1.92 1.39
N LYS A 465 15.26 -2.55 0.85
CA LYS A 465 14.03 -2.84 1.61
C LYS A 465 14.31 -3.75 2.81
N GLU A 466 15.11 -4.79 2.63
CA GLU A 466 15.45 -5.72 3.70
C GLU A 466 16.32 -5.05 4.78
N LEU A 467 17.29 -4.25 4.37
CA LEU A 467 18.13 -3.46 5.28
C LEU A 467 17.30 -2.47 6.09
N HIS A 468 16.32 -1.80 5.46
CA HIS A 468 15.39 -0.90 6.13
C HIS A 468 14.59 -1.62 7.21
N VAL A 469 14.03 -2.78 6.90
CA VAL A 469 13.27 -3.59 7.87
C VAL A 469 14.15 -4.10 8.99
N TRP A 470 15.39 -4.49 8.70
CA TRP A 470 16.35 -4.87 9.73
C TRP A 470 16.69 -3.73 10.66
N TYR A 471 16.95 -2.55 10.12
CA TYR A 471 17.28 -1.38 10.93
C TYR A 471 16.10 -0.90 11.79
N LYS A 472 14.88 -0.99 11.27
CA LYS A 472 13.64 -0.59 11.97
C LYS A 472 12.85 -1.77 12.54
N ALA A 473 13.50 -2.90 12.78
CA ALA A 473 12.83 -4.10 13.28
C ALA A 473 12.10 -3.81 14.60
N GLY A 474 10.82 -4.18 14.68
CA GLY A 474 9.96 -3.88 15.84
C GLY A 474 9.38 -2.46 15.88
N GLY A 475 9.74 -1.60 14.92
CA GLY A 475 9.06 -0.32 14.70
C GLY A 475 7.73 -0.48 13.96
N ILE A 476 6.89 0.56 14.05
CA ILE A 476 5.60 0.60 13.35
C ILE A 476 5.83 0.75 11.85
N ASP A 477 5.15 -0.08 11.05
CA ASP A 477 5.03 0.09 9.61
C ASP A 477 3.96 1.15 9.32
N ALA A 478 4.38 2.41 9.25
CA ALA A 478 3.49 3.55 9.03
C ALA A 478 2.64 3.39 7.75
N GLY A 479 3.19 2.79 6.69
CA GLY A 479 2.45 2.58 5.46
C GLY A 479 1.31 1.57 5.61
N ALA A 480 1.55 0.49 6.35
CA ALA A 480 0.51 -0.48 6.67
C ALA A 480 -0.60 0.11 7.56
N VAL A 481 -0.23 0.99 8.49
CA VAL A 481 -1.19 1.73 9.33
C VAL A 481 -2.04 2.68 8.48
N ASP A 482 -1.41 3.49 7.63
CA ASP A 482 -2.09 4.45 6.77
C ASP A 482 -3.07 3.75 5.82
N GLU A 483 -2.65 2.66 5.18
CA GLU A 483 -3.50 1.87 4.28
C GLU A 483 -4.72 1.28 5.01
N TYR A 484 -4.52 0.79 6.25
CA TYR A 484 -5.59 0.28 7.07
C TYR A 484 -6.58 1.37 7.48
N LEU A 485 -6.08 2.53 7.93
CA LEU A 485 -6.91 3.66 8.32
C LEU A 485 -7.72 4.20 7.14
N ASP A 486 -7.12 4.30 5.97
CA ASP A 486 -7.80 4.70 4.73
C ASP A 486 -8.90 3.71 4.34
N HIS A 487 -8.63 2.41 4.46
CA HIS A 487 -9.62 1.39 4.16
C HIS A 487 -10.80 1.44 5.13
N GLU A 488 -10.55 1.61 6.44
CA GLU A 488 -11.59 1.69 7.44
C GLU A 488 -12.40 3.00 7.31
N LEU A 489 -11.75 4.13 7.02
CA LEU A 489 -12.43 5.39 6.74
C LEU A 489 -13.39 5.25 5.55
N ARG A 490 -12.94 4.61 4.45
CA ARG A 490 -13.79 4.34 3.28
C ARG A 490 -14.96 3.42 3.61
N ARG A 491 -14.78 2.48 4.53
CA ARG A 491 -15.85 1.58 4.98
C ARG A 491 -16.90 2.34 5.78
N MET A 492 -16.47 3.19 6.72
CA MET A 492 -17.36 4.03 7.51
C MET A 492 -18.16 5.00 6.64
N LEU A 493 -17.52 5.64 5.66
CA LEU A 493 -18.17 6.55 4.71
C LEU A 493 -19.17 5.88 3.74
N LYS A 494 -19.13 4.54 3.60
CA LYS A 494 -20.13 3.78 2.82
C LYS A 494 -21.29 3.28 3.67
N ALA A 495 -21.13 3.29 5.00
CA ALA A 495 -22.11 2.76 5.95
C ALA A 495 -23.00 3.87 6.55
N GLY A 496 -22.60 5.14 6.44
CA GLY A 496 -23.46 6.31 6.63
C GLY A 496 -24.00 6.80 5.29
#